data_AF-A0A4C1X0R7-F1
#
_entry.id   AF-A0A4C1X0R7-F1
#
_cell.length_a   1.000
_cell.length_b   1.000
_cell.length_c   1.000
_cell.angle_alpha   90.00
_cell.angle_beta   90.00
_cell.angle_gamma   90.00
#
_symmetry.space_group_name_H-M   'P 1'
#
loop_
_entity.id
_entity.type
_entity.pdbx_description
1 polymer ?
#
loop_
_entity_poly.entity_id
_entity_poly.type
_entity_poly.pdbx_seq_one_letter_code
_entity_poly.pdbx_strand_id
1 'polypeptide(L)'
;MSLRATREYTVIAAHVHSQLQKNRQCGTGLLDGNRISDGARNDGARHGLFTCMHKYYSVEDWKAFAQENPDCLPQMAASSGTADADFARLTDILNSVPELKFVCLDVANGYSQHFVEYVRRVRAAFPKHTIIAGNVVTGEMVEELILSGADIIKVGIGPGSVCTTRIKTGVGYPQLSAVIECADAAHGLKGHIISVSGGRGARPHVLFTGSVDACLED
;
A
#
# COMPACT_ATOMS: atom_id res chain seq x y z
N MET A 1 -14.75 34.09 -15.37
CA MET A 1 -14.14 32.90 -16.01
C MET A 1 -13.17 32.31 -14.97
N SER A 2 -13.61 31.24 -14.30
CA SER A 2 -12.96 30.72 -13.08
C SER A 2 -11.62 30.05 -13.41
N LEU A 3 -10.55 30.54 -12.79
CA LEU A 3 -9.22 29.93 -12.80
C LEU A 3 -9.31 28.59 -12.06
N ARG A 4 -9.34 27.47 -12.81
CA ARG A 4 -9.10 26.15 -12.23
C ARG A 4 -7.63 26.12 -11.79
N ALA A 5 -7.42 26.13 -10.47
CA ALA A 5 -6.11 25.86 -9.88
C ALA A 5 -5.61 24.50 -10.40
N THR A 6 -4.51 24.50 -11.14
CA THR A 6 -3.75 23.29 -11.45
C THR A 6 -3.17 22.77 -10.14
N ARG A 7 -3.81 21.77 -9.53
CA ARG A 7 -3.27 21.09 -8.35
C ARG A 7 -2.00 20.34 -8.79
N GLU A 8 -0.89 20.57 -8.11
CA GLU A 8 0.34 19.83 -8.34
C GLU A 8 0.16 18.39 -7.83
N TYR A 9 0.38 17.41 -8.70
CA TYR A 9 0.36 15.99 -8.36
C TYR A 9 1.80 15.54 -8.14
N THR A 10 2.18 15.25 -6.90
CA THR A 10 3.49 14.66 -6.61
C THR A 10 3.45 13.17 -6.95
N VAL A 11 4.19 12.77 -7.98
CA VAL A 11 4.34 11.37 -8.40
C VAL A 11 5.45 10.73 -7.57
N ILE A 12 5.10 9.95 -6.56
CA ILE A 12 6.07 9.08 -5.86
C ILE A 12 5.87 7.66 -6.36
N ALA A 13 6.92 7.07 -6.92
CA ALA A 13 6.88 5.66 -7.29
C ALA A 13 7.02 4.82 -6.01
N ALA A 14 6.03 3.99 -5.71
CA ALA A 14 6.14 2.95 -4.68
C ALA A 14 6.26 1.56 -5.32
N HIS A 15 7.00 0.69 -4.67
CA HIS A 15 7.12 -0.72 -5.03
C HIS A 15 6.25 -1.57 -4.08
N VAL A 16 5.24 -2.24 -4.64
CA VAL A 16 4.35 -3.14 -3.89
C VAL A 16 4.60 -4.58 -4.32
N HIS A 17 5.09 -5.43 -3.40
CA HIS A 17 5.20 -6.86 -3.64
C HIS A 17 3.82 -7.53 -3.51
N SER A 18 3.22 -7.91 -4.64
CA SER A 18 1.92 -8.62 -4.68
C SER A 18 2.08 -10.14 -4.55
N GLN A 19 1.19 -10.75 -3.76
CA GLN A 19 1.04 -12.20 -3.53
C GLN A 19 0.89 -13.06 -4.80
N LEU A 20 0.57 -12.49 -5.95
CA LEU A 20 0.42 -13.23 -7.21
C LEU A 20 1.75 -13.67 -7.84
N GLN A 21 2.90 -13.26 -7.30
CA GLN A 21 4.22 -13.53 -7.87
C GLN A 21 4.87 -14.87 -7.45
N LYS A 22 4.17 -15.75 -6.70
CA LYS A 22 4.76 -17.05 -6.29
C LYS A 22 5.30 -17.91 -7.45
N ASN A 23 4.85 -17.70 -8.70
CA ASN A 23 5.25 -18.54 -9.84
C ASN A 23 5.82 -17.82 -11.08
N ARG A 24 6.03 -16.50 -11.10
CA ARG A 24 6.77 -15.84 -12.20
C ARG A 24 7.52 -14.59 -11.73
N GLN A 25 8.84 -14.67 -11.84
CA GLN A 25 9.78 -13.55 -11.73
C GLN A 25 9.43 -12.44 -12.74
N CYS A 26 9.09 -11.26 -12.24
CA CYS A 26 9.22 -10.03 -13.01
C CYS A 26 9.44 -8.86 -12.04
N GLY A 27 10.71 -8.40 -11.97
CA GLY A 27 11.08 -7.05 -11.56
C GLY A 27 11.29 -6.81 -10.06
N THR A 28 12.54 -7.05 -9.63
CA THR A 28 13.23 -6.61 -8.39
C THR A 28 12.67 -7.09 -7.05
N GLY A 29 13.15 -8.26 -6.61
CA GLY A 29 12.95 -8.87 -5.30
C GLY A 29 13.28 -10.36 -5.37
N LEU A 30 14.57 -10.69 -5.54
CA LEU A 30 15.04 -12.07 -5.70
C LEU A 30 15.15 -12.71 -4.31
N LEU A 31 14.25 -13.64 -3.97
CA LEU A 31 14.43 -14.57 -2.86
C LEU A 31 15.77 -15.29 -3.04
N ASP A 32 16.74 -15.00 -2.17
CA ASP A 32 17.89 -15.87 -1.95
C ASP A 32 18.07 -16.00 -0.43
N GLY A 33 18.40 -17.21 0.01
CA GLY A 33 18.10 -17.76 1.35
C GLY A 33 18.22 -16.81 2.57
N ASN A 34 17.23 -16.89 3.47
CA ASN A 34 17.24 -16.32 4.83
C ASN A 34 17.58 -14.82 4.99
N ARG A 35 17.57 -14.00 3.92
CA ARG A 35 17.73 -12.55 4.01
C ARG A 35 16.72 -11.84 3.12
N ILE A 36 16.08 -10.78 3.65
CA ILE A 36 15.31 -9.82 2.85
C ILE A 36 16.23 -9.33 1.72
N SER A 37 15.99 -9.68 0.46
CA SER A 37 17.00 -9.54 -0.61
C SER A 37 17.47 -8.11 -0.87
N ASP A 38 18.77 -7.96 -1.16
CA ASP A 38 19.52 -6.72 -1.42
C ASP A 38 18.93 -5.75 -2.46
N GLY A 39 18.07 -6.22 -3.36
CA GLY A 39 17.50 -5.37 -4.43
C GLY A 39 16.59 -4.25 -3.94
N ALA A 40 16.02 -4.37 -2.74
CA ALA A 40 15.26 -3.31 -2.07
C ALA A 40 16.10 -2.50 -1.07
N ARG A 41 17.33 -2.95 -0.74
CA ARG A 41 18.09 -2.49 0.43
C ARG A 41 18.75 -1.12 0.28
N ASN A 42 19.02 -0.63 -0.94
CA ASN A 42 19.80 0.61 -1.12
C ASN A 42 19.25 1.54 -2.21
N ASP A 43 18.80 1.04 -3.36
CA ASP A 43 18.37 1.92 -4.45
C ASP A 43 17.00 2.56 -4.19
N GLY A 44 16.09 1.87 -3.49
CA GLY A 44 14.77 2.38 -3.14
C GLY A 44 14.83 3.67 -2.31
N ALA A 45 15.44 3.58 -1.13
CA ALA A 45 15.55 4.70 -0.21
C ALA A 45 16.40 5.85 -0.76
N ARG A 46 17.48 5.54 -1.50
CA ARG A 46 18.33 6.55 -2.18
C ARG A 46 17.59 7.31 -3.29
N HIS A 47 16.53 6.74 -3.84
CA HIS A 47 15.70 7.35 -4.88
C HIS A 47 14.32 7.80 -4.37
N GLY A 48 14.09 7.80 -3.05
CA GLY A 48 12.83 8.25 -2.45
C GLY A 48 11.64 7.32 -2.75
N LEU A 49 11.90 6.04 -3.00
CA LEU A 49 10.87 5.05 -3.31
C LEU A 49 10.30 4.42 -2.03
N PHE A 50 8.97 4.36 -1.95
CA PHE A 50 8.25 3.76 -0.84
C PHE A 50 8.04 2.25 -1.04
N THR A 51 8.15 1.43 0.03
CA THR A 51 8.03 -0.03 -0.05
C THR A 51 6.99 -0.61 0.90
N CYS A 52 6.00 -1.33 0.36
CA CYS A 52 5.11 -2.16 1.18
C CYS A 52 5.68 -3.59 1.29
N MET A 53 6.19 -3.95 2.46
CA MET A 53 6.79 -5.26 2.73
C MET A 53 5.72 -6.33 2.86
N HIS A 54 5.97 -7.53 2.32
CA HIS A 54 5.02 -8.62 2.39
C HIS A 54 4.79 -9.12 3.83
N LYS A 55 3.60 -9.65 4.11
CA LYS A 55 3.17 -10.02 5.48
C LYS A 55 3.82 -11.29 6.09
N TYR A 56 4.68 -11.99 5.36
CA TYR A 56 5.23 -13.29 5.77
C TYR A 56 6.54 -13.22 6.56
N TYR A 57 7.15 -12.04 6.71
CA TYR A 57 8.32 -11.88 7.56
C TYR A 57 7.93 -11.98 9.04
N SER A 58 8.76 -12.66 9.81
CA SER A 58 8.62 -12.77 11.26
C SER A 58 9.00 -11.45 11.94
N VAL A 59 8.70 -11.35 13.24
CA VAL A 59 9.10 -10.21 14.05
C VAL A 59 10.62 -10.11 14.13
N GLU A 60 11.30 -11.26 14.18
CA GLU A 60 12.75 -11.38 14.21
C GLU A 60 13.37 -10.89 12.90
N ASP A 61 12.78 -11.23 11.75
CA ASP A 61 13.22 -10.72 10.44
C ASP A 61 13.14 -9.19 10.38
N TRP A 62 12.05 -8.62 10.89
CA TRP A 62 11.88 -7.16 10.97
C TRP A 62 12.88 -6.47 11.89
N LYS A 63 13.15 -7.06 13.06
CA LYS A 63 14.16 -6.54 14.00
C LYS A 63 15.56 -6.56 13.38
N ALA A 64 15.95 -7.68 12.77
CA ALA A 64 17.23 -7.80 12.09
C ALA A 64 17.35 -6.76 10.96
N PHE A 65 16.30 -6.61 10.14
CA PHE A 65 16.28 -5.63 9.06
C PHE A 65 16.40 -4.19 9.56
N ALA A 66 15.67 -3.83 10.61
CA ALA A 66 15.68 -2.49 11.20
C ALA A 66 17.05 -2.11 11.76
N GLN A 67 17.75 -3.07 12.37
CA GLN A 67 19.12 -2.86 12.86
C GLN A 67 20.12 -2.63 11.72
N GLU A 68 19.96 -3.35 10.61
CA GLU A 68 20.86 -3.22 9.46
C GLU A 68 20.56 -1.98 8.59
N ASN A 69 19.30 -1.52 8.56
CA ASN A 69 18.81 -0.52 7.59
C ASN A 69 17.88 0.55 8.23
N PRO A 70 18.31 1.27 9.29
CA PRO A 70 17.44 2.21 9.99
C PRO A 70 16.92 3.34 9.09
N ASP A 71 17.74 3.81 8.14
CA ASP A 71 17.40 4.93 7.25
C ASP A 71 16.27 4.60 6.25
N CYS A 72 15.99 3.32 6.02
CA CYS A 72 14.94 2.89 5.09
C CYS A 72 13.55 2.84 5.74
N LEU A 73 13.49 2.68 7.07
CA LEU A 73 12.25 2.43 7.82
C LEU A 73 11.17 3.52 7.62
N PRO A 74 11.49 4.83 7.51
CA PRO A 74 10.48 5.85 7.26
C PRO A 74 9.73 5.70 5.93
N GLN A 75 10.32 5.00 4.95
CA GLN A 75 9.74 4.79 3.61
C GLN A 75 9.17 3.37 3.44
N MET A 76 8.85 2.69 4.55
CA MET A 76 8.39 1.31 4.55
C MET A 76 7.07 1.13 5.29
N ALA A 77 6.23 0.25 4.76
CA ALA A 77 5.00 -0.20 5.41
C ALA A 77 5.03 -1.71 5.70
N ALA A 78 4.61 -2.08 6.91
CA ALA A 78 4.32 -3.47 7.24
C ALA A 78 2.93 -3.86 6.71
N SER A 79 2.84 -4.93 5.91
CA SER A 79 1.56 -5.36 5.34
C SER A 79 0.82 -6.38 6.22
N SER A 80 -0.51 -6.32 6.23
CA SER A 80 -1.40 -7.27 6.92
C SER A 80 -2.60 -7.64 6.06
N GLY A 81 -3.14 -8.85 6.28
CA GLY A 81 -4.47 -9.22 5.83
C GLY A 81 -5.52 -8.86 6.88
N THR A 82 -6.61 -9.62 6.98
CA THR A 82 -7.70 -9.37 7.95
C THR A 82 -7.87 -10.46 9.00
N ALA A 83 -7.02 -11.49 9.00
CA ALA A 83 -7.10 -12.56 9.99
C ALA A 83 -6.58 -12.10 11.35
N ASP A 84 -7.10 -12.66 12.45
CA ASP A 84 -6.61 -12.33 13.80
C ASP A 84 -5.13 -12.63 13.98
N ALA A 85 -4.63 -13.72 13.38
CA ALA A 85 -3.21 -14.04 13.40
C ALA A 85 -2.35 -13.01 12.63
N ASP A 86 -2.91 -12.41 11.57
CA ASP A 86 -2.22 -11.33 10.84
C ASP A 86 -2.22 -10.04 11.68
N PHE A 87 -3.32 -9.73 12.39
CA PHE A 87 -3.38 -8.59 13.30
C PHE A 87 -2.41 -8.71 14.48
N ALA A 88 -2.31 -9.89 15.09
CA ALA A 88 -1.35 -10.16 16.16
C ALA A 88 0.08 -9.95 15.67
N ARG A 89 0.44 -10.56 14.52
CA ARG A 89 1.78 -10.38 13.93
C ARG A 89 2.09 -8.91 13.60
N LEU A 90 1.15 -8.19 13.00
CA LEU A 90 1.31 -6.77 12.70
C LEU A 90 1.59 -5.98 13.99
N THR A 91 0.83 -6.27 15.05
CA THR A 91 1.00 -5.62 16.35
C THR A 91 2.38 -5.89 16.93
N ASP A 92 2.85 -7.13 16.90
CA ASP A 92 4.17 -7.49 17.41
C ASP A 92 5.30 -6.84 16.61
N ILE A 93 5.15 -6.71 15.29
CA ILE A 93 6.11 -6.01 14.41
C ILE A 93 6.19 -4.52 14.77
N LEU A 94 5.05 -3.81 14.82
CA LEU A 94 5.01 -2.37 15.07
C LEU A 94 5.49 -2.02 16.49
N ASN A 95 5.18 -2.86 17.48
CA ASN A 95 5.70 -2.69 18.84
C ASN A 95 7.20 -2.95 18.93
N SER A 96 7.74 -3.81 18.06
CA SER A 96 9.16 -4.17 18.04
C SER A 96 10.02 -3.22 17.23
N VAL A 97 9.43 -2.49 16.27
CA VAL A 97 10.13 -1.56 15.37
C VAL A 97 9.37 -0.22 15.34
N PRO A 98 9.52 0.63 16.37
CA PRO A 98 8.74 1.88 16.53
C PRO A 98 8.96 2.92 15.42
N GLU A 99 10.03 2.78 14.63
CA GLU A 99 10.37 3.62 13.49
C GLU A 99 9.43 3.42 12.30
N LEU A 100 8.75 2.26 12.23
CA LEU A 100 7.74 2.02 11.20
C LEU A 100 6.51 2.90 11.46
N LYS A 101 6.23 3.84 10.54
CA LYS A 101 5.08 4.74 10.64
C LYS A 101 3.91 4.33 9.77
N PHE A 102 4.11 3.40 8.84
CA PHE A 102 3.10 3.03 7.84
C PHE A 102 2.66 1.58 7.99
N VAL A 103 1.36 1.36 7.77
CA VAL A 103 0.72 0.04 7.74
C VAL A 103 0.01 -0.14 6.41
N CYS A 104 0.14 -1.31 5.79
CA CYS A 104 -0.53 -1.63 4.52
C CYS A 104 -1.52 -2.79 4.69
N LEU A 105 -2.81 -2.47 4.74
CA LEU A 105 -3.91 -3.43 4.79
C LEU A 105 -4.27 -3.82 3.35
N ASP A 106 -3.89 -5.04 2.96
CA ASP A 106 -3.98 -5.50 1.57
C ASP A 106 -4.86 -6.75 1.44
N VAL A 107 -6.04 -6.57 0.85
CA VAL A 107 -6.99 -7.63 0.53
C VAL A 107 -7.39 -7.58 -0.94
N ALA A 108 -7.75 -8.75 -1.48
CA ALA A 108 -8.21 -8.83 -2.87
C ALA A 108 -9.55 -8.12 -3.10
N ASN A 109 -10.40 -8.02 -2.07
CA ASN A 109 -11.71 -7.38 -2.13
C ASN A 109 -11.90 -6.43 -0.94
N GLY A 110 -11.64 -5.14 -1.15
CA GLY A 110 -11.85 -4.10 -0.14
C GLY A 110 -13.32 -3.76 0.14
N TYR A 111 -14.27 -4.27 -0.65
CA TYR A 111 -15.70 -3.95 -0.53
C TYR A 111 -16.45 -4.70 0.58
N SER A 112 -15.74 -5.52 1.36
CA SER A 112 -16.39 -6.28 2.43
C SER A 112 -16.54 -5.44 3.69
N GLN A 113 -17.72 -5.48 4.33
CA GLN A 113 -17.93 -4.85 5.64
C GLN A 113 -16.91 -5.34 6.69
N HIS A 114 -16.52 -6.62 6.61
CA HIS A 114 -15.45 -7.18 7.45
C HIS A 114 -14.12 -6.41 7.31
N PHE A 115 -13.75 -6.02 6.08
CA PHE A 115 -12.54 -5.23 5.86
C PHE A 115 -12.68 -3.83 6.45
N VAL A 116 -13.82 -3.18 6.30
CA VAL A 116 -14.10 -1.86 6.89
C VAL A 116 -13.95 -1.90 8.41
N GLU A 117 -14.55 -2.89 9.08
CA GLU A 117 -14.38 -3.04 10.53
C GLU A 117 -12.94 -3.35 10.93
N TYR A 118 -12.21 -4.09 10.09
CA TYR A 118 -10.79 -4.34 10.30
C TYR A 118 -9.96 -3.05 10.21
N VAL A 119 -10.24 -2.15 9.26
CA VAL A 119 -9.60 -0.82 9.19
C VAL A 119 -9.86 -0.03 10.48
N ARG A 120 -11.10 0.00 10.97
CA ARG A 120 -11.44 0.68 12.24
C ARG A 120 -10.67 0.12 13.42
N ARG A 121 -10.57 -1.21 13.51
CA ARG A 121 -9.79 -1.91 14.54
C ARG A 121 -8.31 -1.53 14.49
N VAL A 122 -7.70 -1.49 13.30
CA VAL A 122 -6.30 -1.10 13.14
C VAL A 122 -6.10 0.37 13.49
N ARG A 123 -6.97 1.29 13.05
CA ARG A 123 -6.90 2.71 13.45
C ARG A 123 -7.01 2.89 14.96
N ALA A 124 -7.90 2.16 15.62
CA ALA A 124 -8.05 2.22 17.07
C ALA A 124 -6.79 1.76 17.82
N ALA A 125 -6.11 0.71 17.32
CA ALA A 125 -4.87 0.20 17.91
C ALA A 125 -3.65 1.08 17.61
N PHE A 126 -3.61 1.69 16.42
CA PHE A 126 -2.45 2.44 15.91
C PHE A 126 -2.84 3.86 15.48
N PRO A 127 -3.29 4.73 16.40
CA PRO A 127 -3.89 6.02 16.06
C PRO A 127 -2.93 6.99 15.36
N LYS A 128 -1.62 6.83 15.54
CA LYS A 128 -0.57 7.69 14.95
C LYS A 128 0.06 7.12 13.68
N HIS A 129 -0.30 5.91 13.27
CA HIS A 129 0.27 5.32 12.06
C HIS A 129 -0.52 5.76 10.84
N THR A 130 0.18 5.92 9.72
CA THR A 130 -0.45 6.12 8.42
C THR A 130 -0.94 4.78 7.88
N ILE A 131 -2.23 4.67 7.61
CA ILE A 131 -2.89 3.43 7.19
C ILE A 131 -3.17 3.50 5.69
N ILE A 132 -2.51 2.61 4.96
CA ILE A 132 -2.80 2.31 3.56
C ILE A 132 -3.80 1.15 3.52
N ALA A 133 -4.93 1.27 2.83
CA ALA A 133 -5.96 0.23 2.78
C ALA A 133 -6.50 -0.01 1.36
N GLY A 134 -6.72 -1.26 0.98
CA GLY A 134 -7.40 -1.62 -0.26
C GLY A 134 -7.36 -3.11 -0.57
N ASN A 135 -7.72 -3.56 -1.77
CA ASN A 135 -7.94 -2.75 -2.98
C ASN A 135 -9.41 -2.46 -3.31
N VAL A 136 -9.67 -1.27 -3.86
CA VAL A 136 -10.99 -0.81 -4.34
C VAL A 136 -10.85 -0.11 -5.71
N VAL A 137 -11.96 0.21 -6.37
CA VAL A 137 -11.96 0.85 -7.72
C VAL A 137 -13.06 1.91 -7.92
N THR A 138 -13.82 2.25 -6.88
CA THR A 138 -14.92 3.22 -6.95
C THR A 138 -14.83 4.25 -5.84
N GLY A 139 -15.41 5.43 -6.08
CA GLY A 139 -15.39 6.56 -5.15
C GLY A 139 -16.09 6.27 -3.82
N GLU A 140 -17.23 5.58 -3.81
CA GLU A 140 -17.98 5.36 -2.56
C GLU A 140 -17.18 4.54 -1.54
N MET A 141 -16.44 3.53 -2.01
CA MET A 141 -15.65 2.67 -1.14
C MET A 141 -14.37 3.37 -0.68
N VAL A 142 -13.83 4.30 -1.46
CA VAL A 142 -12.72 5.18 -1.05
C VAL A 142 -13.17 6.04 0.12
N GLU A 143 -14.32 6.69 0.02
CA GLU A 143 -14.87 7.52 1.09
C GLU A 143 -15.12 6.71 2.36
N GLU A 144 -15.74 5.53 2.23
CA GLU A 144 -16.01 4.65 3.37
C GLU A 144 -14.72 4.23 4.11
N LEU A 145 -13.67 3.86 3.37
CA LEU A 145 -12.39 3.46 3.97
C LEU A 145 -11.69 4.64 4.64
N ILE A 146 -11.71 5.83 4.04
CA ILE A 146 -11.14 7.05 4.65
C ILE A 146 -11.87 7.40 5.94
N LEU A 147 -13.20 7.46 5.91
CA LEU A 147 -14.02 7.74 7.08
C LEU A 147 -13.89 6.67 8.17
N SER A 148 -13.51 5.46 7.80
CA SER A 148 -13.24 4.35 8.74
C SER A 148 -11.81 4.39 9.31
N GLY A 149 -10.97 5.32 8.86
CA GLY A 149 -9.67 5.60 9.44
C GLY A 149 -8.46 5.28 8.57
N ALA A 150 -8.64 4.95 7.29
CA ALA A 150 -7.53 4.87 6.35
C ALA A 150 -7.10 6.27 5.89
N ASP A 151 -5.80 6.47 5.67
CA ASP A 151 -5.27 7.74 5.16
C ASP A 151 -5.02 7.67 3.64
N ILE A 152 -4.68 6.48 3.15
CA ILE A 152 -4.29 6.25 1.75
C ILE A 152 -5.02 5.02 1.21
N ILE A 153 -5.74 5.16 0.08
CA ILE A 153 -6.50 4.06 -0.51
C ILE A 153 -5.76 3.44 -1.70
N LYS A 154 -5.58 2.11 -1.68
CA LYS A 154 -5.03 1.35 -2.81
C LYS A 154 -6.11 1.11 -3.86
N VAL A 155 -5.93 1.69 -5.04
CA VAL A 155 -6.88 1.65 -6.15
C VAL A 155 -6.41 0.69 -7.23
N GLY A 156 -7.19 -0.36 -7.50
CA GLY A 156 -6.94 -1.28 -8.61
C GLY A 156 -7.42 -2.71 -8.35
N ILE A 157 -8.35 -3.18 -9.19
CA ILE A 157 -8.82 -4.57 -9.23
C ILE A 157 -8.73 -5.10 -10.67
N GLY A 158 -7.90 -6.13 -10.86
CA GLY A 158 -7.66 -6.72 -12.17
C GLY A 158 -6.71 -6.01 -13.15
N PRO A 159 -5.95 -4.93 -12.84
CA PRO A 159 -5.03 -4.29 -13.80
C PRO A 159 -3.63 -4.94 -13.83
N GLY A 160 -3.37 -5.93 -12.97
CA GLY A 160 -2.05 -6.55 -12.85
C GLY A 160 -1.72 -7.50 -13.99
N SER A 161 -0.47 -7.54 -14.44
CA SER A 161 0.02 -8.35 -15.56
C SER A 161 -0.09 -9.84 -15.33
N VAL A 162 0.00 -10.26 -14.06
CA VAL A 162 -0.23 -11.63 -13.60
C VAL A 162 -1.61 -11.82 -12.98
N CYS A 163 -2.42 -10.77 -12.91
CA CYS A 163 -3.73 -10.81 -12.29
C CYS A 163 -4.72 -11.50 -13.24
N THR A 164 -5.36 -12.55 -12.74
CA THR A 164 -6.37 -13.30 -13.52
C THR A 164 -7.80 -12.96 -13.10
N THR A 165 -8.00 -11.99 -12.20
CA THR A 165 -9.33 -11.65 -11.66
C THR A 165 -10.33 -11.35 -12.77
N ARG A 166 -10.01 -10.45 -13.72
CA ARG A 166 -10.90 -10.16 -14.86
C ARG A 166 -11.26 -11.40 -15.68
N ILE A 167 -10.26 -12.26 -15.92
CA ILE A 167 -10.42 -13.48 -16.73
C ILE A 167 -11.28 -14.50 -15.99
N LYS A 168 -11.11 -14.63 -14.67
CA LYS A 168 -11.78 -15.66 -13.85
C LYS A 168 -13.15 -15.25 -13.33
N THR A 169 -13.36 -13.97 -13.02
CA THR A 169 -14.56 -13.49 -12.33
C THR A 169 -15.37 -12.48 -13.15
N GLY A 170 -14.82 -11.97 -14.26
CA GLY A 170 -15.41 -10.86 -15.00
C GLY A 170 -15.31 -9.50 -14.29
N VAL A 171 -14.84 -9.46 -13.05
CA VAL A 171 -14.76 -8.24 -12.23
C VAL A 171 -13.47 -7.49 -12.50
N GLY A 172 -13.59 -6.20 -12.79
CA GLY A 172 -12.48 -5.25 -12.87
C GLY A 172 -12.93 -3.90 -13.40
N TYR A 173 -12.09 -2.89 -13.21
CA TYR A 173 -12.39 -1.51 -13.61
C TYR A 173 -11.23 -0.92 -14.40
N PRO A 174 -11.45 -0.21 -15.53
CA PRO A 174 -10.38 0.46 -16.27
C PRO A 174 -9.53 1.35 -15.34
N GLN A 175 -8.22 1.10 -15.27
CA GLN A 175 -7.39 1.67 -14.20
C GLN A 175 -7.36 3.20 -14.22
N LEU A 176 -7.28 3.82 -15.39
CA LEU A 176 -7.27 5.28 -15.49
C LEU A 176 -8.58 5.89 -14.97
N SER A 177 -9.72 5.30 -15.33
CA SER A 177 -11.03 5.74 -14.86
C SER A 177 -11.16 5.56 -13.34
N ALA A 178 -10.72 4.41 -12.80
CA ALA A 178 -10.72 4.18 -11.35
C ALA A 178 -9.86 5.22 -10.62
N VAL A 179 -8.67 5.54 -11.15
CA VAL A 179 -7.79 6.54 -10.54
C VAL A 179 -8.42 7.92 -10.52
N ILE A 180 -9.04 8.36 -11.62
CA ILE A 180 -9.70 9.68 -11.69
C ILE A 180 -10.83 9.76 -10.65
N GLU A 181 -11.72 8.77 -10.67
CA GLU A 181 -12.88 8.72 -9.76
C GLU A 181 -12.47 8.65 -8.29
N CYS A 182 -11.56 7.72 -7.95
CA CYS A 182 -11.09 7.54 -6.59
C CYS A 182 -10.26 8.71 -6.08
N ALA A 183 -9.49 9.39 -6.94
CA ALA A 183 -8.70 10.57 -6.54
C ALA A 183 -9.62 11.73 -6.15
N ASP A 184 -10.66 11.98 -6.96
CA ASP A 184 -11.64 13.04 -6.65
C ASP A 184 -12.34 12.78 -5.30
N ALA A 185 -12.76 11.54 -5.05
CA ALA A 185 -13.36 11.12 -3.79
C ALA A 185 -12.40 11.28 -2.59
N ALA A 186 -11.18 10.75 -2.68
CA ALA A 186 -10.20 10.83 -1.61
C ALA A 186 -9.83 12.27 -1.27
N HIS A 187 -9.54 13.09 -2.29
CA HIS A 187 -9.15 14.49 -2.10
C HIS A 187 -10.29 15.34 -1.53
N GLY A 188 -11.55 14.99 -1.82
CA GLY A 188 -12.72 15.61 -1.18
C GLY A 188 -12.72 15.47 0.35
N LEU A 189 -12.16 14.37 0.86
CA LEU A 189 -12.02 14.07 2.28
C LEU A 189 -10.62 14.34 2.85
N LYS A 190 -9.73 14.97 2.07
CA LYS A 190 -8.31 15.17 2.41
C LYS A 190 -7.51 13.86 2.61
N GLY A 191 -8.00 12.74 2.08
CA GLY A 191 -7.24 11.50 1.99
C GLY A 191 -6.44 11.42 0.69
N HIS A 192 -5.68 10.34 0.54
CA HIS A 192 -4.84 10.10 -0.63
C HIS A 192 -5.18 8.76 -1.30
N ILE A 193 -4.76 8.57 -2.55
CA ILE A 193 -4.81 7.28 -3.22
C ILE A 193 -3.44 6.84 -3.72
N ILE A 194 -3.29 5.53 -3.85
CA ILE A 194 -2.20 4.84 -4.55
C ILE A 194 -2.83 4.05 -5.70
N SER A 195 -2.46 4.37 -6.94
CA SER A 195 -2.80 3.51 -8.08
C SER A 195 -1.94 2.24 -8.07
N VAL A 196 -2.54 1.05 -8.07
CA VAL A 196 -1.81 -0.22 -8.16
C VAL A 196 -2.11 -0.88 -9.50
N SER A 197 -1.17 -0.79 -10.44
CA SER A 197 -1.23 -1.49 -11.73
C SER A 197 0.01 -2.33 -11.94
N GLY A 198 -0.14 -3.47 -12.65
CA GLY A 198 0.99 -4.30 -13.04
C GLY A 198 1.08 -4.33 -14.55
N GLY A 199 1.98 -3.56 -15.14
CA GLY A 199 2.25 -3.69 -16.57
C GLY A 199 2.91 -5.03 -16.89
N ARG A 200 2.70 -5.56 -18.11
CA ARG A 200 3.55 -6.65 -18.63
C ARG A 200 4.92 -6.03 -18.96
N GLY A 201 5.96 -6.40 -18.22
CA GLY A 201 7.33 -5.92 -18.46
C GLY A 201 7.67 -4.54 -17.88
N ALA A 202 6.74 -3.87 -17.20
CA ALA A 202 7.00 -2.60 -16.50
C ALA A 202 6.90 -2.81 -14.99
N ARG A 203 7.78 -2.13 -14.25
CA ARG A 203 7.76 -2.08 -12.77
C ARG A 203 6.36 -1.64 -12.32
N PRO A 204 5.81 -2.16 -11.21
CA PRO A 204 4.56 -1.65 -10.68
C PRO A 204 4.72 -0.15 -10.44
N HIS A 205 4.02 0.66 -11.22
CA HIS A 205 3.99 2.10 -11.04
C HIS A 205 2.89 2.39 -10.04
N VAL A 206 3.29 2.71 -8.82
CA VAL A 206 2.41 3.38 -7.88
C VAL A 206 2.41 4.86 -8.19
N LEU A 207 1.21 5.41 -8.37
CA LEU A 207 0.98 6.85 -8.45
C LEU A 207 0.33 7.25 -7.12
N PHE A 208 1.04 8.00 -6.29
CA PHE A 208 0.41 8.78 -5.23
C PHE A 208 -0.25 10.01 -5.82
N THR A 209 -1.38 10.40 -5.26
CA THR A 209 -1.98 11.70 -5.53
C THR A 209 -1.94 12.52 -4.25
N GLY A 210 -0.87 13.29 -4.03
CA GLY A 210 -0.68 14.17 -2.87
C GLY A 210 0.79 14.31 -2.46
N SER A 211 1.12 15.30 -1.62
CA SER A 211 2.46 15.42 -1.03
C SER A 211 2.64 14.40 0.08
N VAL A 212 3.75 13.63 0.06
CA VAL A 212 4.11 12.72 1.16
C VAL A 212 4.63 13.48 2.38
N ASP A 213 5.14 14.70 2.19
CA ASP A 213 5.58 15.56 3.31
C ASP A 213 4.40 15.89 4.23
N ALA A 214 3.19 16.06 3.67
CA ALA A 214 1.98 16.32 4.44
C ALA A 214 1.53 15.13 5.33
N CYS A 215 2.06 13.92 5.13
CA CYS A 215 1.81 12.77 6.00
C CYS A 215 2.90 12.55 7.06
N LEU A 216 4.06 13.20 6.91
CA LEU A 216 5.21 13.09 7.81
C LEU A 216 5.32 14.27 8.79
N GLU A 217 4.62 15.37 8.50
CA GLU A 217 4.47 16.53 9.37
C GLU A 217 3.18 16.43 10.20
N ASP A 218 3.19 15.62 11.27
CA ASP A 218 2.32 15.76 12.46
C ASP A 218 2.79 14.85 13.63
#